data_AF-A0A8T6YD09-F1
#
_entry.id   AF-A0A8T6YD09-F1
#
_cell.length_a   1.000
_cell.length_b   1.000
_cell.length_c   1.000
_cell.angle_alpha   90.00
_cell.angle_beta   90.00
_cell.angle_gamma   90.00
#
_symmetry.space_group_name_H-M   'P 1'
#
loop_
_entity.id
_entity.type
_entity.pdbx_description
1 polymer ?
#
loop_
_entity_poly.entity_id
_entity_poly.type
_entity_poly.pdbx_seq_one_letter_code
_entity_poly.pdbx_strand_id
1 'polypeptide(L)' 'MAEITEGEIKETFGDKTFYKGLDYYDGRRVLDTVRIGSILYARVVGSSAKPYEVTASISEMHTECTCPVGSMCNLRVQ' A
#
# COMPACT_ATOMS: atom_id res chain seq x y z
N MET A 1 6.05 17.80 -10.12
CA MET A 1 5.58 16.74 -9.21
C MET A 1 6.55 15.59 -9.39
N ALA A 2 7.30 15.19 -8.36
CA ALA A 2 8.24 14.08 -8.51
C ALA A 2 7.44 12.80 -8.76
N GLU A 3 7.62 12.21 -9.93
CA GLU A 3 7.07 10.90 -10.25
C GLU A 3 7.93 9.88 -9.52
N ILE A 4 7.36 9.21 -8.52
CA ILE A 4 8.03 8.11 -7.85
C ILE A 4 8.13 6.96 -8.84
N THR A 5 9.35 6.55 -9.15
CA THR A 5 9.62 5.45 -10.07
C THR A 5 9.51 4.11 -9.36
N GLU A 6 9.20 3.03 -10.11
CA GLU A 6 9.17 1.67 -9.54
C GLU A 6 10.48 1.28 -8.83
N GLY A 7 11.61 1.79 -9.31
CA GLY A 7 12.93 1.58 -8.71
C GLY A 7 13.03 2.14 -7.29
N GLU A 8 12.58 3.38 -7.07
CA GLU A 8 12.61 4.02 -5.74
C GLU A 8 11.72 3.29 -4.73
N ILE A 9 10.63 2.69 -5.20
CA ILE A 9 9.74 1.86 -4.37
C ILE A 9 10.47 0.60 -3.91
N LYS A 10 11.10 -0.11 -4.85
CA LYS A 10 11.79 -1.36 -4.59
C LYS A 10 13.01 -1.14 -3.69
N GLU A 11 13.74 -0.05 -3.90
CA GLU A 11 14.89 0.31 -3.06
C GLU A 11 14.46 0.58 -1.61
N THR A 12 13.35 1.30 -1.41
CA THR A 12 12.90 1.70 -0.07
C THR A 12 12.21 0.58 0.71
N PHE A 13 11.34 -0.21 0.05
CA PHE A 13 10.49 -1.19 0.72
C PHE A 13 10.87 -2.66 0.45
N GLY A 14 11.80 -2.88 -0.47
CA GLY A 14 12.22 -4.19 -0.95
C GLY A 14 11.25 -4.81 -1.96
N ASP A 15 11.79 -5.63 -2.86
CA ASP A 15 11.05 -6.34 -3.90
C ASP A 15 9.85 -7.12 -3.37
N LYS A 16 10.02 -7.82 -2.23
CA LYS A 16 8.96 -8.64 -1.63
C LYS A 16 7.72 -7.84 -1.28
N THR A 17 7.90 -6.60 -0.83
CA THR A 17 6.81 -5.67 -0.51
C THR A 17 6.16 -5.16 -1.79
N PHE A 18 6.98 -4.78 -2.78
CA PHE A 18 6.50 -4.30 -4.07
C PHE A 18 5.58 -5.32 -4.76
N TYR A 19 6.05 -6.56 -4.92
CA TYR A 19 5.27 -7.61 -5.59
C TYR A 19 4.01 -7.99 -4.81
N LYS A 20 4.03 -7.90 -3.47
CA LYS A 20 2.80 -8.07 -2.68
C LYS A 20 1.79 -6.96 -2.98
N GLY A 21 2.19 -5.69 -2.96
CA GLY A 21 1.30 -4.59 -3.32
C GLY A 21 0.71 -4.77 -4.72
N LEU A 22 1.53 -5.21 -5.68
CA LEU A 22 1.11 -5.50 -7.04
C LEU A 22 0.05 -6.62 -7.10
N ASP A 23 0.23 -7.73 -6.36
CA ASP A 23 -0.77 -8.81 -6.27
C ASP A 23 -2.13 -8.33 -5.76
N TYR A 24 -2.15 -7.40 -4.81
CA TYR A 24 -3.39 -6.80 -4.32
C TYR A 24 -4.06 -5.90 -5.38
N TYR A 25 -3.27 -5.18 -6.15
CA TYR A 25 -3.76 -4.33 -7.23
C TYR A 25 -4.31 -5.17 -8.40
N ASP A 26 -3.50 -6.05 -8.97
CA ASP A 26 -3.88 -6.94 -10.08
C ASP A 26 -5.02 -7.89 -9.69
N GLY A 27 -5.02 -8.34 -8.43
CA GLY A 27 -6.07 -9.18 -7.87
C GLY A 27 -7.42 -8.46 -7.67
N ARG A 28 -7.54 -7.18 -8.03
CA ARG A 28 -8.72 -6.32 -7.79
C ARG A 28 -9.18 -6.36 -6.32
N ARG A 29 -8.22 -6.47 -5.41
CA ARG A 29 -8.45 -6.51 -3.97
C ARG A 29 -8.50 -5.11 -3.37
N VAL A 30 -7.95 -4.12 -4.07
CA VAL A 30 -8.08 -2.70 -3.72
C VAL A 30 -9.47 -2.23 -4.13
N LEU A 31 -10.30 -1.88 -3.15
CA LEU A 31 -11.69 -1.44 -3.36
C LEU A 31 -11.74 0.04 -3.76
N ASP A 32 -11.04 0.87 -2.99
CA ASP A 32 -11.03 2.31 -3.15
C ASP A 32 -9.63 2.84 -2.86
N THR A 33 -9.23 3.87 -3.60
CA THR A 33 -8.01 4.64 -3.35
C THR A 33 -8.33 6.13 -3.37
N VAL A 34 -7.77 6.87 -2.43
CA VAL A 34 -7.86 8.34 -2.41
C VAL A 34 -6.51 8.93 -2.02
N ARG A 35 -6.07 9.92 -2.79
CA ARG A 35 -4.86 10.68 -2.51
C ARG A 35 -5.22 12.05 -1.95
N ILE A 36 -4.72 12.37 -0.76
CA ILE A 36 -4.88 13.66 -0.11
C ILE A 36 -3.49 14.22 0.17
N GLY A 37 -3.05 15.17 -0.67
CA GLY A 37 -1.70 15.72 -0.60
C GLY A 37 -0.62 14.67 -0.86
N SER A 38 0.22 14.43 0.15
CA SER A 38 1.27 13.41 0.14
C SER A 38 0.86 12.09 0.79
N ILE A 39 -0.40 11.96 1.25
CA ILE A 39 -0.90 10.73 1.87
C ILE A 39 -1.86 10.05 0.91
N LEU A 40 -1.68 8.75 0.77
CA LEU A 40 -2.46 7.87 -0.06
C LEU A 40 -3.20 6.89 0.84
N TYR A 41 -4.51 6.89 0.75
CA TYR A 41 -5.39 6.03 1.52
C TYR A 41 -5.96 4.97 0.58
N ALA A 42 -6.02 3.72 1.03
CA ALA A 42 -6.77 2.69 0.35
C ALA A 42 -7.57 1.83 1.30
N ARG A 43 -8.63 1.26 0.74
CA ARG A 43 -9.37 0.17 1.36
C ARG A 43 -9.11 -1.10 0.59
N VAL A 44 -8.68 -2.15 1.29
CA VAL A 44 -8.21 -3.38 0.66
C VAL A 44 -8.83 -4.62 1.30
N VAL A 45 -9.20 -5.58 0.47
CA VAL A 45 -9.67 -6.91 0.88
C VAL A 45 -8.49 -7.87 0.87
N GLY A 46 -8.07 -8.33 2.05
CA GLY A 46 -7.07 -9.40 2.16
C GLY A 46 -7.63 -10.66 2.78
N SER A 47 -6.78 -11.37 3.50
CA SER A 47 -7.14 -12.63 4.18
C SER A 47 -8.08 -12.48 5.38
N SER A 48 -8.46 -11.25 5.74
CA SER A 48 -9.38 -10.97 6.84
C SER A 48 -10.83 -11.02 6.38
N ALA A 49 -11.74 -11.41 7.27
CA ALA A 49 -13.18 -11.44 7.00
C ALA A 49 -13.79 -10.06 6.69
N LYS A 50 -13.09 -8.96 7.05
CA LYS A 50 -13.48 -7.58 6.73
C LYS A 50 -12.34 -6.88 5.96
N PRO A 51 -12.69 -5.98 5.02
CA PRO A 51 -11.71 -5.10 4.40
C PRO A 51 -10.97 -4.28 5.47
N TYR A 52 -9.70 -3.97 5.24
CA TYR A 52 -8.90 -3.12 6.11
C TYR A 52 -8.41 -1.88 5.34
N GLU A 53 -8.09 -0.85 6.11
CA GLU A 53 -7.62 0.43 5.62
C GLU A 53 -6.09 0.48 5.67
N VAL A 54 -5.50 1.02 4.61
CA VAL A 54 -4.07 1.18 4.41
C VAL A 54 -3.79 2.64 4.11
N THR A 55 -2.81 3.20 4.79
CA THR A 55 -2.32 4.57 4.58
C THR A 55 -0.87 4.54 4.18
N ALA A 56 -0.49 5.32 3.19
CA ALA A 56 0.89 5.45 2.72
C ALA A 56 1.27 6.93 2.59
N SER A 57 2.26 7.37 3.35
CA SER A 57 2.90 8.67 3.18
C SER A 57 3.92 8.56 2.05
N ILE A 58 3.64 9.24 0.94
CA ILE A 58 4.50 9.35 -0.23
C ILE A 58 5.75 10.16 0.10
N SER A 59 5.62 11.20 0.95
CA SER A 59 6.73 12.08 1.34
C SER A 59 7.72 11.42 2.30
N GLU A 60 7.22 10.62 3.22
CA GLU A 60 8.05 9.97 4.24
C GLU A 60 8.34 8.50 3.92
N MET A 61 7.80 8.01 2.80
CA MET A 61 7.82 6.60 2.41
C MET A 61 7.47 5.69 3.59
N HIS A 62 6.40 6.04 4.30
CA HIS A 62 5.89 5.30 5.45
C HIS A 62 4.53 4.70 5.14
N THR A 63 4.22 3.53 5.70
CA THR A 63 2.95 2.83 5.47
C THR A 63 2.38 2.31 6.78
N GLU A 64 1.09 2.53 6.99
CA GLU A 64 0.32 2.02 8.13
C GLU A 64 -0.84 1.15 7.63
N CYS A 65 -1.16 0.07 8.35
CA CYS A 65 -2.34 -0.76 8.11
C CYS A 65 -3.20 -0.81 9.40
N THR A 66 -4.50 -0.97 9.23
CA THR A 66 -5.41 -1.40 10.32
C THR A 66 -5.60 -2.92 10.38
N CYS A 67 -4.78 -3.65 9.64
CA CYS A 67 -4.89 -5.08 9.47
C CYS A 67 -4.67 -5.84 10.79
N PRO A 68 -5.42 -6.94 11.03
CA PRO A 68 -5.35 -7.70 12.29
C PRO A 68 -4.00 -8.42 12.51
N VAL A 69 -3.13 -8.42 11.49
CA VAL A 69 -1.78 -9.01 11.57
C VAL A 69 -0.78 -8.08 12.25
N GLY A 70 -1.16 -6.82 12.52
CA GLY A 70 -0.53 -5.91 13.50
C GLY A 70 0.92 -5.45 13.24
N SER A 71 1.68 -6.06 12.34
CA SER A 71 3.11 -5.74 12.19
C SER A 71 3.73 -6.05 10.82
N MET A 72 2.98 -6.58 9.85
CA MET A 72 3.57 -7.12 8.60
C MET A 72 2.72 -6.90 7.33
N CYS A 73 1.94 -5.84 7.28
CA CYS A 73 1.07 -5.57 6.14
C CYS A 73 1.65 -4.47 5.27
N ASN A 74 2.52 -4.93 4.39
CA ASN A 74 3.21 -4.12 3.42
C ASN A 74 2.33 -3.95 2.17
N LEU A 75 1.17 -3.30 2.32
CA LEU A 75 0.37 -2.95 1.16
C LEU A 75 0.74 -1.57 0.66
N ARG A 76 1.08 -1.51 -0.63
CA ARG A 76 1.28 -0.27 -1.35
C ARG A 76 0.00 0.07 -2.12
N VAL A 77 -0.36 1.34 -2.05
CA VAL A 77 -1.38 1.97 -2.89
C VAL A 77 -0.61 2.76 -3.96
N GLN A 78 -1.09 2.77 -5.21
CA GLN A 78 -0.56 3.59 -6.32
C GLN A 78 -1.21 4.97 -6.34
#